data_AF-A0A958YYA5-F1
#
_entry.id   AF-A0A958YYA5-F1
#
_cell.length_a   1.000
_cell.length_b   1.000
_cell.length_c   1.000
_cell.angle_alpha   90.00
_cell.angle_beta   90.00
_cell.angle_gamma   90.00
#
_symmetry.space_group_name_H-M   'P 1'
#
loop_
_entity.id
_entity.type
_entity.pdbx_description
1 polymer ?
#
loop_
_entity_poly.entity_id
_entity_poly.type
_entity_poly.pdbx_seq_one_letter_code
_entity_poly.pdbx_strand_id
1 'polypeptide(L)'
;GKKPFDSYQKYLATTEIEAVEGLEEGNLMVDIIIKDLNILLAKERLILEKASENADEGTASLMSDFISEQEKLIWMLTAYRS
;
A
#
# COMPACT_ATOMS: atom_id res chain seq x y z
N GLY A 1 0.78 -22.95 -6.08
CA GLY A 1 1.08 -22.01 -4.99
C GLY A 1 2.49 -21.44 -5.18
N LYS A 2 2.73 -20.19 -4.78
CA LYS A 2 4.06 -19.57 -4.74
C LYS A 2 4.51 -19.41 -3.28
N LYS A 3 5.82 -19.40 -3.02
CA LYS A 3 6.38 -19.18 -1.68
C LYS A 3 6.40 -17.67 -1.38
N PRO A 4 5.76 -17.20 -0.28
CA PRO A 4 5.87 -15.80 0.12
C PRO A 4 7.30 -15.48 0.57
N PHE A 5 7.66 -14.20 0.55
CA PHE A 5 8.89 -13.77 1.20
C PHE A 5 8.82 -14.04 2.71
N ASP A 6 9.96 -14.45 3.27
CA ASP A 6 10.09 -15.03 4.60
C ASP A 6 11.30 -14.48 5.38
N SER A 7 11.91 -13.39 4.91
CA SER A 7 13.09 -12.80 5.56
C SER A 7 13.16 -11.28 5.36
N TYR A 8 13.68 -10.56 6.36
CA TYR A 8 13.86 -9.11 6.30
C TYR A 8 14.73 -8.67 5.13
N GLN A 9 15.80 -9.41 4.82
CA GLN A 9 16.67 -9.09 3.69
C GLN A 9 15.90 -9.08 2.36
N LYS A 10 14.95 -9.99 2.16
CA LYS A 10 14.12 -10.00 0.94
C LYS A 10 13.19 -8.79 0.89
N TYR A 11 12.52 -8.45 2.00
CA TYR A 11 11.67 -7.27 2.04
C TYR A 11 12.44 -5.98 1.75
N LEU A 12 13.60 -5.81 2.39
CA LEU A 12 14.48 -4.65 2.19
C LEU A 12 15.01 -4.55 0.74
N ALA A 13 15.23 -5.68 0.07
CA ALA A 13 15.69 -5.69 -1.32
C ALA A 13 14.59 -5.38 -2.35
N THR A 14 13.31 -5.47 -1.98
CA THR A 14 12.18 -5.35 -2.91
C THR A 14 11.22 -4.20 -2.61
N THR A 15 11.31 -3.59 -1.43
CA THR A 15 10.42 -2.51 -1.02
C THR A 15 10.64 -1.25 -1.86
N GLU A 16 9.56 -0.53 -2.15
CA GLU A 16 9.58 0.83 -2.68
C GLU A 16 9.27 1.87 -1.59
N ILE A 17 8.86 1.42 -0.40
CA ILE A 17 8.66 2.26 0.76
C ILE A 17 10.01 2.43 1.46
N GLU A 18 10.41 3.68 1.64
CA GLU A 18 11.69 4.06 2.26
C GLU A 18 11.53 4.17 3.78
N ALA A 19 12.55 3.71 4.52
CA ALA A 19 12.60 3.94 5.95
C ALA A 19 12.93 5.42 6.24
N VAL A 20 12.16 6.03 7.13
CA VAL A 20 12.37 7.41 7.57
C VAL A 20 12.87 7.40 9.01
N GLU A 21 14.01 8.04 9.27
CA GLU A 21 14.63 8.14 10.60
C GLU A 21 14.65 9.60 11.09
N GLY A 22 14.55 9.78 12.41
CA GLY A 22 14.78 11.08 13.05
C GLY A 22 13.72 12.15 12.78
N LEU A 23 12.53 11.77 12.29
CA LEU A 23 11.41 12.68 12.14
C LEU A 23 10.57 12.68 13.44
N GLU A 24 10.25 13.86 13.96
CA GLU A 24 9.43 14.03 15.17
C GLU A 24 8.19 14.92 14.93
N GLU A 25 8.07 15.51 13.73
CA GLU A 25 6.95 16.39 13.39
C GLU A 25 5.77 15.59 12.86
N GLY A 26 4.64 15.67 13.56
CA GLY A 26 3.47 14.82 13.31
C GLY A 26 2.80 15.02 11.96
N ASN A 27 2.78 16.25 11.42
CA ASN A 27 2.17 16.50 10.13
C ASN A 27 2.99 15.89 8.97
N LEU A 28 4.31 16.03 9.01
CA LEU A 28 5.24 15.42 8.07
C LEU A 28 5.15 13.90 8.13
N MET A 29 4.97 13.30 9.32
CA MET A 29 4.72 11.86 9.43
C MET A 29 3.42 11.45 8.73
N VAL A 30 2.34 12.21 8.91
CA VAL A 30 1.07 11.91 8.23
C VAL A 30 1.21 12.07 6.72
N ASP A 31 1.93 13.08 6.24
CA ASP A 31 2.21 13.26 4.81
C ASP A 31 3.01 12.07 4.23
N ILE A 32 3.96 11.51 4.99
CA ILE A 32 4.69 10.28 4.62
C ILE A 32 3.76 9.07 4.59
N ILE A 33 2.90 8.89 5.59
CA ILE A 33 1.94 7.77 5.60
C ILE A 33 1.01 7.86 4.39
N ILE A 34 0.51 9.05 4.04
CA ILE A 34 -0.31 9.25 2.84
C ILE A 34 0.49 8.87 1.58
N LYS A 35 1.75 9.30 1.48
CA LYS A 35 2.64 8.93 0.35
C LYS A 35 2.80 7.41 0.25
N ASP A 36 3.07 6.72 1.35
CA ASP A 36 3.32 5.28 1.36
C ASP A 36 2.05 4.48 1.03
N LEU A 37 0.89 4.90 1.54
CA LEU A 37 -0.41 4.31 1.17
C LEU A 37 -0.69 4.47 -0.33
N ASN A 38 -0.31 5.59 -0.95
CA ASN A 38 -0.45 5.76 -2.40
C ASN A 38 0.45 4.80 -3.20
N ILE A 39 1.64 4.44 -2.69
CA ILE A 39 2.49 3.41 -3.31
C ILE A 39 1.79 2.05 -3.28
N LEU A 40 1.16 1.69 -2.15
CA LEU A 40 0.40 0.45 -2.02
C LEU A 40 -0.81 0.42 -2.97
N LEU A 41 -1.62 1.49 -2.99
CA LEU A 41 -2.77 1.61 -3.89
C LEU A 41 -2.40 1.43 -5.38
N ALA A 42 -1.28 2.00 -5.81
CA ALA A 42 -0.82 1.85 -7.19
C ALA A 42 -0.50 0.38 -7.52
N LYS A 43 0.13 -0.34 -6.59
CA LYS A 43 0.44 -1.77 -6.75
C LYS A 43 -0.82 -2.63 -6.72
N GLU A 44 -1.74 -2.37 -5.80
CA GLU A 44 -3.00 -3.10 -5.66
C GLU A 44 -3.87 -2.96 -6.90
N ARG A 45 -3.98 -1.76 -7.47
CA ARG A 45 -4.72 -1.53 -8.74
C ARG A 45 -4.11 -2.30 -9.90
N LEU A 46 -2.78 -2.36 -10.01
CA LEU A 46 -2.10 -3.16 -11.03
C LEU A 46 -2.35 -4.66 -10.84
N ILE A 47 -2.38 -5.15 -9.60
CA ILE A 47 -2.68 -6.56 -9.29
C ILE A 47 -4.15 -6.85 -9.60
N LEU A 48 -5.08 -5.96 -9.24
CA LEU A 48 -6.51 -6.09 -9.52
C LEU A 48 -6.77 -6.19 -11.03
N GLU A 49 -6.14 -5.33 -11.84
CA GLU A 49 -6.24 -5.38 -13.30
C GLU A 49 -5.79 -6.75 -13.83
N LYS A 50 -4.59 -7.20 -13.44
CA LYS A 50 -4.05 -8.50 -13.86
C LYS A 50 -4.86 -9.69 -13.36
N ALA A 51 -5.38 -9.62 -12.14
CA ALA A 51 -6.23 -10.68 -11.60
C ALA A 51 -7.53 -10.78 -12.39
N SER A 52 -8.13 -9.63 -12.73
CA SER A 52 -9.36 -9.56 -13.53
C SER A 52 -9.15 -10.11 -14.95
N GLU A 53 -8.04 -9.76 -15.61
CA GLU A 53 -7.67 -10.29 -16.94
C GLU A 53 -7.53 -11.83 -16.95
N ASN A 54 -7.11 -12.42 -15.82
CA ASN A 54 -6.88 -13.85 -15.67
C ASN A 54 -8.05 -14.60 -14.99
N ALA A 55 -9.19 -13.92 -14.74
CA ALA A 55 -10.32 -14.47 -14.00
C ALA A 55 -9.95 -15.05 -12.62
N ASP A 56 -8.94 -14.48 -11.95
CA ASP A 56 -8.58 -14.80 -10.56
C ASP A 56 -9.44 -13.98 -9.60
N GLU A 57 -10.68 -14.44 -9.40
CA GLU A 57 -11.69 -13.73 -8.61
C GLU A 57 -11.28 -13.55 -7.14
N GLY A 58 -10.57 -14.52 -6.57
CA GLY A 58 -10.12 -14.46 -5.17
C GLY A 58 -9.10 -13.34 -4.95
N THR A 59 -8.11 -13.24 -5.83
CA THR A 59 -7.12 -12.15 -5.78
C THR A 59 -7.77 -10.80 -6.10
N ALA A 60 -8.67 -10.75 -7.09
CA ALA A 60 -9.38 -9.52 -7.44
C ALA A 60 -10.24 -9.00 -6.27
N SER A 61 -10.98 -9.88 -5.59
CA SER A 61 -11.77 -9.52 -4.41
C SER A 61 -10.87 -8.93 -3.31
N LEU A 62 -9.76 -9.60 -3.00
CA LEU A 62 -8.84 -9.14 -1.95
C LEU A 62 -8.25 -7.75 -2.26
N MET A 63 -7.86 -7.50 -3.52
CA MET A 63 -7.33 -6.19 -3.91
C MET A 63 -8.42 -5.11 -3.87
N SER A 64 -9.66 -5.44 -4.25
CA SER A 64 -10.79 -4.49 -4.19
C SER A 64 -11.07 -4.03 -2.74
N ASP A 65 -11.01 -4.95 -1.78
CA ASP A 65 -11.21 -4.64 -0.37
C ASP A 65 -10.11 -3.72 0.16
N PHE A 66 -8.83 -4.05 -0.11
CA PHE A 66 -7.69 -3.22 0.31
C PHE A 66 -7.74 -1.81 -0.27
N ILE A 67 -8.03 -1.68 -1.57
CA ILE A 67 -8.14 -0.38 -2.24
C ILE A 67 -9.21 0.48 -1.55
N SER A 68 -10.38 -0.09 -1.30
CA SER A 68 -11.52 0.63 -0.70
C SER A 68 -11.21 1.11 0.72
N GLU A 69 -10.57 0.27 1.53
CA GLU A 69 -10.16 0.61 2.90
C GLU A 69 -9.07 1.67 2.94
N GLN A 70 -8.08 1.56 2.06
CA GLN A 70 -6.96 2.50 1.99
C GLN A 70 -7.37 3.87 1.45
N GLU A 71 -8.25 3.94 0.44
CA GLU A 71 -8.79 5.22 -0.06
C GLU A 71 -9.53 5.97 1.05
N LYS A 72 -10.32 5.25 1.86
CA LYS A 72 -10.98 5.82 3.03
C LYS A 72 -9.96 6.32 4.05
N LEU A 73 -8.90 5.57 4.31
CA LEU A 73 -7.84 5.97 5.24
C LEU A 73 -7.11 7.22 4.76
N ILE A 74 -6.74 7.28 3.48
CA ILE A 74 -6.12 8.45 2.86
C ILE A 74 -7.03 9.66 2.97
N TRP A 75 -8.33 9.52 2.72
CA TRP A 75 -9.30 10.60 2.89
C TRP A 75 -9.31 11.14 4.33
N MET A 76 -9.35 10.25 5.34
CA MET A 76 -9.31 10.66 6.75
C MET A 76 -8.02 11.39 7.13
N LEU A 77 -6.87 10.88 6.67
CA LEU A 77 -5.55 11.50 6.95
C LEU A 77 -5.40 12.84 6.22
N THR A 78 -5.90 12.94 4.99
CA THR A 78 -5.91 14.20 4.22
C THR A 78 -6.79 15.24 4.89
N ALA A 79 -7.96 14.83 5.43
CA ALA A 79 -8.84 15.72 6.18
C ALA A 79 -8.22 16.20 7.49
N TYR A 80 -7.42 15.36 8.18
CA TYR A 80 -6.64 15.77 9.34
C TYR A 80 -5.54 16.79 8.99
N ARG A 81 -4.94 16.69 7.79
CA ARG A 81 -3.92 17.62 7.30
C ARG A 81 -4.45 18.96 6.78
N SER A 82 -5.76 19.03 6.51
CA SER A 82 -6.45 20.22 5.99
C SER A 82 -6.81 21.20 7.10
#